data_AF-A0A7L2CJ14-F1
#
_entry.id   AF-A0A7L2CJ14-F1
#
_cell.length_a   1.000
_cell.length_b   1.000
_cell.length_c   1.000
_cell.angle_alpha   90.00
_cell.angle_beta   90.00
_cell.angle_gamma   90.00
#
_symmetry.space_group_name_H-M   'P 1'
#
loop_
_entity.id
_entity.type
_entity.pdbx_description
1 polymer ?
#
loop_
_entity_poly.entity_id
_entity_poly.type
_entity_poly.pdbx_seq_one_letter_code
_entity_poly.pdbx_strand_id
1 'polypeptide(L)'
;SVLALNGKIRKVGEKMFASNGKKVDFASALKSCEEVGGTLAAPKNEEENKAIMDIVKQYNQYAYLGIRKGEASCQFNYIKGKPLNYSNWHQHEPNGKGEEKCVEMYTD
;
A
#
# COMPACT_ATOMS: atom_id res chain seq x y z
N SER A 1 2.65 2.77 31.99
CA SER A 1 1.51 3.06 31.09
C SER A 1 1.81 2.43 29.74
N VAL A 2 1.14 1.34 29.38
CA VAL A 2 1.32 0.74 28.05
C VAL A 2 0.52 1.60 27.07
N LEU A 3 1.19 2.22 26.09
CA LEU A 3 0.52 2.89 24.98
C LEU A 3 -0.31 1.85 24.23
N ALA A 4 -1.61 1.80 24.50
CA ALA A 4 -2.51 0.90 23.80
C ALA A 4 -2.68 1.42 22.37
N LEU A 5 -1.92 0.84 21.43
CA LEU A 5 -2.05 1.03 19.99
C LEU A 5 -3.31 0.33 19.43
N ASN A 6 -4.30 0.04 20.29
CA ASN A 6 -5.54 -0.62 19.92
C ASN A 6 -6.21 0.13 18.77
N GLY A 7 -6.45 -0.58 17.66
CA GLY A 7 -7.05 -0.02 16.46
C GLY A 7 -6.11 0.85 15.60
N LYS A 8 -4.85 1.07 15.97
CA LYS A 8 -3.86 1.83 15.16
C LYS A 8 -2.96 0.94 14.30
N ILE A 9 -2.78 -0.32 14.69
CA ILE A 9 -1.99 -1.31 13.96
C ILE A 9 -2.89 -2.49 13.60
N ARG A 10 -2.76 -2.99 12.36
CA ARG A 10 -3.33 -4.28 11.92
C ARG A 10 -2.19 -5.27 11.76
N LYS A 11 -2.29 -6.45 12.36
CA LYS A 11 -1.28 -7.51 12.24
C LYS A 11 -1.86 -8.66 11.41
N VAL A 12 -1.13 -9.10 10.39
CA VAL A 12 -1.46 -10.28 9.58
C VAL A 12 -0.20 -11.13 9.47
N GLY A 13 -0.23 -12.32 10.07
CA GLY A 13 0.96 -13.16 10.24
C GLY A 13 2.10 -12.39 10.94
N GLU A 14 3.25 -12.29 10.27
CA GLU A 14 4.44 -11.57 10.75
C GLU A 14 4.46 -10.08 10.37
N LYS A 15 3.51 -9.61 9.56
CA LYS A 15 3.47 -8.22 9.10
C LYS A 15 2.59 -7.35 9.97
N MET A 16 2.99 -6.09 10.12
CA MET A 16 2.22 -5.04 10.77
C MET A 16 1.96 -3.91 9.78
N PHE A 17 0.71 -3.45 9.74
CA PHE A 17 0.25 -2.36 8.90
C PHE A 17 -0.28 -1.22 9.78
N ALA A 18 0.12 0.00 9.45
CA ALA A 18 -0.31 1.21 10.14
C ALA A 18 -0.22 2.39 9.18
N SER A 19 -0.96 3.46 9.49
CA SER A 19 -0.86 4.74 8.79
C SER A 19 -0.87 5.89 9.79
N ASN A 20 -0.16 6.96 9.46
CA ASN A 20 -0.17 8.22 10.20
C ASN A 20 -1.30 9.17 9.74
N GLY A 21 -2.11 8.76 8.74
CA GLY A 21 -3.26 9.51 8.23
C GLY A 21 -2.92 10.76 7.41
N LYS A 22 -1.65 10.98 7.06
CA LYS A 22 -1.24 12.16 6.28
C LYS A 22 -1.45 11.92 4.78
N LYS A 23 -2.06 12.90 4.10
CA LYS A 23 -2.11 12.98 2.64
C LYS A 23 -0.81 13.61 2.12
N VAL A 24 0.00 12.82 1.44
CA VAL A 24 1.28 13.25 0.85
C VAL A 24 1.48 12.51 -0.47
N ASP A 25 2.40 12.98 -1.31
CA ASP A 25 2.79 12.28 -2.55
C ASP A 25 3.47 10.93 -2.25
N PHE A 26 3.57 10.07 -3.26
CA PHE A 26 4.16 8.73 -3.14
C PHE A 26 5.58 8.73 -2.55
N ALA A 27 6.44 9.66 -2.97
CA ALA A 27 7.83 9.70 -2.51
C ALA A 27 7.89 10.10 -1.02
N SER A 28 7.09 11.08 -0.62
CA SER A 28 6.93 11.49 0.77
C SER A 28 6.32 10.39 1.64
N ALA A 29 5.35 9.63 1.12
CA ALA A 29 4.74 8.50 1.81
C ALA A 29 5.75 7.36 2.04
N LEU A 30 6.51 7.00 1.00
CA LEU A 30 7.60 6.03 1.08
C LEU A 30 8.64 6.43 2.11
N LYS A 31 9.12 7.67 2.04
CA LYS A 31 10.09 8.20 3.00
C LYS A 31 9.57 8.13 4.43
N SER A 32 8.31 8.49 4.67
CA SER A 32 7.69 8.42 6.00
C SER A 32 7.67 6.99 6.56
N CYS A 33 7.45 5.98 5.71
CA CYS A 33 7.51 4.59 6.13
C CYS A 33 8.95 4.11 6.38
N GLU A 34 9.92 4.56 5.58
CA GLU A 34 11.34 4.21 5.75
C GLU A 34 11.95 4.82 7.01
N GLU A 35 11.56 6.05 7.38
CA GLU A 35 11.99 6.73 8.61
C GLU A 35 11.66 5.96 9.89
N VAL A 36 10.63 5.11 9.86
CA VAL A 36 10.23 4.24 10.98
C VAL A 36 10.69 2.78 10.81
N GLY A 37 11.61 2.52 9.88
CA GLY A 37 12.16 1.18 9.59
C GLY A 37 11.22 0.26 8.81
N GLY A 38 10.15 0.81 8.23
CA GLY A 38 9.18 0.10 7.40
C GLY A 38 9.33 0.37 5.90
N THR A 39 8.25 0.15 5.17
CA THR A 39 8.11 0.49 3.75
C THR A 39 6.62 0.67 3.43
N LEU A 40 6.28 1.23 2.27
CA LEU A 40 4.87 1.30 1.85
C LEU A 40 4.23 -0.08 1.82
N ALA A 41 3.01 -0.17 2.36
CA ALA A 41 2.29 -1.42 2.44
C ALA A 41 2.01 -1.98 1.05
N ALA A 42 2.34 -3.24 0.81
CA ALA A 42 2.03 -3.93 -0.42
C ALA A 42 1.46 -5.32 -0.08
N PRO A 43 0.16 -5.57 -0.33
CA PRO A 43 -0.46 -6.84 0.02
C PRO A 43 0.12 -7.96 -0.84
N LYS A 44 0.40 -9.10 -0.20
CA LYS A 44 0.85 -10.32 -0.88
C LYS A 44 -0.21 -11.42 -0.92
N ASN A 45 -1.37 -11.18 -0.32
CA ASN A 45 -2.52 -12.07 -0.26
C ASN A 45 -3.78 -11.27 0.11
N GLU A 46 -4.93 -11.93 0.06
CA GLU A 46 -6.24 -11.31 0.34
C GLU A 46 -6.38 -10.82 1.79
N GLU A 47 -5.81 -11.52 2.76
CA GLU A 47 -5.89 -11.15 4.18
C GLU A 47 -5.15 -9.84 4.46
N GLU A 48 -3.95 -9.69 3.89
CA GLU A 48 -3.19 -8.44 3.93
C GLU A 48 -3.92 -7.31 3.20
N ASN A 49 -4.54 -7.60 2.04
CA ASN A 49 -5.32 -6.63 1.30
C ASN A 49 -6.49 -6.09 2.14
N LYS A 50 -7.23 -6.97 2.83
CA LYS A 50 -8.31 -6.59 3.76
C LYS A 50 -7.79 -5.74 4.92
N ALA A 51 -6.67 -6.13 5.54
CA ALA A 51 -6.09 -5.38 6.64
C ALA A 51 -5.66 -3.96 6.24
N ILE A 52 -5.11 -3.78 5.03
CA ILE A 52 -4.78 -2.45 4.49
C ILE A 52 -6.08 -1.68 4.20
N MET A 53 -7.07 -2.31 3.57
CA MET A 53 -8.38 -1.70 3.27
C MET A 53 -9.09 -1.18 4.53
N ASP A 54 -9.02 -1.90 5.65
CA ASP A 54 -9.59 -1.44 6.91
C ASP A 54 -8.95 -0.14 7.41
N ILE A 55 -7.64 0.06 7.15
CA ILE A 55 -6.94 1.30 7.47
C ILE A 55 -7.37 2.42 6.50
N VAL A 56 -7.48 2.12 5.21
CA VAL A 56 -7.96 3.07 4.18
C VAL A 56 -9.36 3.58 4.55
N LYS A 57 -10.27 2.67 4.90
CA LYS A 57 -11.63 2.99 5.39
C LYS A 57 -11.61 3.80 6.70
N GLN A 58 -10.72 3.45 7.64
CA GLN A 58 -10.59 4.19 8.90
C GLN A 58 -10.22 5.66 8.70
N TYR A 59 -9.38 5.98 7.70
CA TYR A 59 -9.00 7.36 7.38
C TYR A 59 -9.90 8.02 6.34
N ASN A 60 -10.77 7.26 5.66
CA ASN A 60 -11.61 7.70 4.55
C ASN A 60 -10.79 8.40 3.44
N GLN A 61 -9.66 7.79 3.07
CA GLN A 61 -8.69 8.33 2.13
C GLN A 61 -8.05 7.22 1.34
N TYR A 62 -7.77 7.46 0.06
CA TYR A 62 -6.99 6.54 -0.77
C TYR A 62 -5.56 6.43 -0.26
N ALA A 63 -4.93 5.28 -0.46
CA ALA A 63 -3.58 5.01 0.00
C ALA A 63 -2.69 4.49 -1.12
N TYR A 64 -1.49 5.04 -1.22
CA TYR A 64 -0.43 4.46 -2.05
C TYR A 64 -0.02 3.08 -1.53
N LEU A 65 0.09 2.13 -2.45
CA LEU A 65 0.67 0.82 -2.19
C LEU A 65 2.16 0.80 -2.56
N GLY A 66 2.92 -0.09 -1.93
CA GLY A 66 4.34 -0.32 -2.20
C GLY A 66 4.59 -1.05 -3.53
N ILE A 67 3.90 -0.62 -4.59
CA ILE A 67 3.87 -1.21 -5.93
C ILE A 67 4.07 -0.08 -6.94
N ARG A 68 4.95 -0.29 -7.92
CA ARG A 68 5.22 0.66 -9.00
C ARG A 68 5.33 -0.04 -10.35
N LYS A 69 5.02 0.67 -11.42
CA LYS A 69 5.28 0.21 -12.79
C LYS A 69 6.78 0.24 -13.08
N GLY A 70 7.33 -0.82 -13.66
CA GLY A 70 8.73 -0.85 -14.10
C GLY A 70 8.98 0.10 -15.28
N GLU A 71 10.13 0.78 -15.32
CA GLU A 71 10.46 1.74 -16.39
C GLU A 71 10.59 1.09 -17.78
N ALA A 72 11.02 -0.17 -17.83
CA ALA A 72 11.26 -0.92 -19.06
C ALA A 72 10.20 -1.98 -19.36
N SER A 73 9.17 -2.13 -18.52
CA SER A 73 8.17 -3.19 -18.67
C SER A 73 6.75 -2.72 -18.38
N CYS A 74 5.78 -3.32 -19.06
CA CYS A 74 4.36 -3.19 -18.70
C CYS A 74 4.00 -3.92 -17.39
N GLN A 75 4.99 -4.32 -16.58
CA GLN A 75 4.80 -5.10 -15.38
C GLN A 75 4.88 -4.21 -14.12
N PHE A 76 4.03 -4.53 -13.15
CA PHE A 76 4.08 -3.95 -11.82
C PHE A 76 5.04 -4.75 -10.94
N ASN A 77 5.84 -4.04 -10.15
CA ASN A 77 6.81 -4.59 -9.23
C ASN A 77 6.58 -4.00 -7.84
N TYR A 78 6.88 -4.79 -6.81
CA TYR A 78 7.06 -4.25 -5.47
C TYR A 78 8.25 -3.26 -5.45
N ILE A 79 8.25 -2.29 -4.53
CA ILE A 79 9.34 -1.28 -4.44
C ILE A 79 10.74 -1.89 -4.39
N LYS A 80 10.88 -3.11 -3.83
CA LYS A 80 12.16 -3.87 -3.79
C LYS A 80 12.51 -4.60 -5.10
N GLY A 81 11.86 -4.27 -6.21
CA GLY A 81 12.15 -4.82 -7.55
C GLY A 81 11.67 -6.26 -7.79
N LYS A 82 10.96 -6.86 -6.83
CA LYS A 82 10.35 -8.19 -7.04
C LYS A 82 9.08 -8.05 -7.89
N PRO A 83 8.86 -8.97 -8.86
CA PRO A 83 7.61 -9.03 -9.60
C PRO A 83 6.40 -9.14 -8.68
N LEU A 84 5.30 -8.50 -9.07
CA LEU A 84 4.04 -8.63 -8.36
C LEU A 84 3.51 -10.06 -8.47
N ASN A 85 3.15 -10.65 -7.33
CA ASN A 85 2.60 -12.02 -7.26
C ASN A 85 1.16 -12.08 -6.74
N TYR A 86 0.61 -10.94 -6.32
CA TYR A 86 -0.77 -10.78 -5.89
C TYR A 86 -1.30 -9.46 -6.44
N SER A 87 -2.51 -9.48 -6.96
CA SER A 87 -3.20 -8.27 -7.42
C SER A 87 -4.69 -8.38 -7.14
N ASN A 88 -5.28 -7.25 -6.75
CA ASN A 88 -6.72 -7.10 -6.58
C ASN A 88 -7.19 -5.84 -7.29
N TRP A 89 -6.96 -5.81 -8.60
CA TRP A 89 -7.36 -4.69 -9.45
C TRP A 89 -8.88 -4.60 -9.48
N HIS A 90 -9.39 -3.38 -9.42
CA HIS A 90 -10.80 -3.13 -9.68
C HIS A 90 -11.14 -3.51 -11.12
N GLN A 91 -12.43 -3.74 -11.39
CA GLN A 91 -12.90 -4.06 -12.73
C GLN A 91 -12.45 -2.96 -13.71
N HIS A 92 -11.80 -3.38 -14.80
CA HIS A 92 -11.17 -2.54 -15.84
C HIS A 92 -9.81 -1.89 -15.48
N GLU A 93 -9.21 -2.22 -14.34
CA GLU A 93 -7.82 -1.84 -14.03
C GLU A 93 -6.84 -3.01 -14.28
N PRO A 94 -5.56 -2.72 -14.63
CA PRO A 94 -4.97 -1.41 -14.89
C PRO A 94 -5.32 -0.86 -16.28
N ASN A 95 -6.00 0.29 -16.38
CA ASN A 95 -6.28 0.99 -17.66
C ASN A 95 -5.27 2.12 -17.96
N GLY A 96 -4.38 2.40 -17.02
CA GLY A 96 -3.36 3.43 -17.14
C GLY A 96 -2.49 3.20 -18.38
N LYS A 97 -2.75 3.98 -19.43
CA LYS A 97 -2.08 3.99 -20.75
C LYS A 97 -0.59 4.39 -20.69
N GLY A 98 0.13 4.04 -19.63
CA GLY A 98 1.56 4.31 -19.47
C GLY A 98 1.94 5.44 -18.51
N GLU A 99 1.00 6.28 -18.10
CA GLU A 99 1.32 7.51 -17.35
C GLU A 99 1.30 7.32 -15.81
N GLU A 100 0.43 6.45 -15.29
CA GLU A 100 0.36 6.18 -13.85
C GLU A 100 1.39 5.12 -13.45
N LYS A 101 2.44 5.56 -12.75
CA LYS A 101 3.54 4.70 -12.28
C LYS A 101 3.32 4.15 -10.86
N CYS A 102 2.36 4.68 -10.12
CA CYS A 102 2.05 4.32 -8.73
C CYS A 102 0.71 3.59 -8.66
N VAL A 103 0.53 2.78 -7.61
CA VAL A 103 -0.72 2.04 -7.36
C VAL A 103 -1.38 2.60 -6.12
N GLU A 104 -2.68 2.85 -6.21
CA GLU A 104 -3.50 3.34 -5.10
C GLU A 104 -4.58 2.30 -4.75
N MET A 105 -4.94 2.24 -3.46
CA MET A 105 -6.10 1.51 -2.95
C MET A 105 -7.17 2.52 -2.54
N TYR A 106 -8.39 2.31 -3.03
CA TYR A 106 -9.57 3.14 -2.77
C TYR A 106 -10.71 2.32 -2.16
N THR A 107 -11.69 3.01 -1.58
CA THR A 107 -12.80 2.40 -0.81
C THR A 107 -14.05 2.10 -1.62
N ASP A 108 -14.08 2.47 -2.90
CA ASP A 108 -15.23 2.34 -3.80
C ASP A 108 -15.55 0.89 -4.19
#